data_AF-A0A960LYK5-F1
#
_entry.id   AF-A0A960LYK5-F1
#
_cell.length_a   1.000
_cell.length_b   1.000
_cell.length_c   1.000
_cell.angle_alpha   90.00
_cell.angle_beta   90.00
_cell.angle_gamma   90.00
#
_symmetry.space_group_name_H-M   'P 1'
#
loop_
_entity.id
_entity.type
_entity.pdbx_description
1 polymer ?
#
loop_
_entity_poly.entity_id
_entity_poly.type
_entity_poly.pdbx_seq_one_letter_code
_entity_poly.pdbx_strand_id
1 'polypeptide(L)'
;MKLRGVRARFPSTAISVEDWLIDVANARGAQVVSREMSHDGGFKAPGESVFSTEELITALCLSSLPDRLQSLRLAAQFISRGTLDREEFLQLTIRERTGQVLHGLAESALRVNPQHELWLWVHQVTGIGPGKTTPPLLHWSRLAFPEPDHRHIASGRWKLVS
;
A
#
# COMPACT_ATOMS: atom_id res chain seq x y z
N MET A 1 -15.54 4.39 5.30
CA MET A 1 -14.65 5.56 5.04
C MET A 1 -15.31 6.62 4.15
N LYS A 2 -14.92 7.91 4.23
CA LYS A 2 -15.56 9.06 3.54
C LYS A 2 -14.95 9.42 2.16
N LEU A 3 -14.49 8.43 1.37
CA LEU A 3 -13.71 8.67 0.15
C LEU A 3 -14.36 9.60 -0.88
N ARG A 4 -15.68 9.48 -1.11
CA ARG A 4 -16.38 10.30 -2.12
C ARG A 4 -16.33 11.79 -1.80
N GLY A 5 -16.47 12.15 -0.52
CA GLY A 5 -16.44 13.55 -0.09
C GLY A 5 -15.04 14.16 -0.19
N VAL A 6 -14.01 13.39 0.20
CA VAL A 6 -12.61 13.83 0.08
C VAL A 6 -12.23 14.00 -1.40
N ARG A 7 -12.55 13.03 -2.25
CA ARG A 7 -12.30 13.11 -3.70
C ARG A 7 -12.98 14.31 -4.35
N ALA A 8 -14.22 14.61 -3.99
CA ALA A 8 -14.93 15.77 -4.52
C ALA A 8 -14.25 17.11 -4.17
N ARG A 9 -13.62 17.19 -2.99
CA ARG A 9 -12.89 18.39 -2.53
C ARG A 9 -11.47 18.49 -3.13
N PHE A 10 -10.86 17.36 -3.45
CA PHE A 10 -9.51 17.27 -4.02
C PHE A 10 -9.53 16.45 -5.33
N PRO A 11 -10.18 16.93 -6.40
CA PRO A 11 -10.29 16.18 -7.65
C PRO A 11 -8.94 16.11 -8.38
N SER A 12 -8.69 14.99 -9.04
CA SER A 12 -7.64 14.83 -10.06
C SER A 12 -8.29 14.48 -11.41
N THR A 13 -7.48 14.19 -12.44
CA THR A 13 -7.99 13.68 -13.72
C THR A 13 -8.39 12.19 -13.67
N ALA A 14 -8.33 11.57 -12.49
CA ALA A 14 -8.80 10.22 -12.26
C ALA A 14 -10.29 10.06 -12.57
N ILE A 15 -10.61 9.04 -13.38
CA ILE A 15 -11.98 8.65 -13.70
C ILE A 15 -12.58 7.85 -12.53
N SER A 16 -11.79 6.97 -11.92
CA SER A 16 -12.23 6.12 -10.80
C SER A 16 -11.68 6.58 -9.45
N VAL A 17 -12.19 5.99 -8.36
CA VAL A 17 -11.67 6.28 -7.00
C VAL A 17 -10.29 5.68 -6.81
N GLU A 18 -10.05 4.51 -7.38
CA GLU A 18 -8.77 3.80 -7.34
C GLU A 18 -7.67 4.58 -8.06
N ASP A 19 -7.97 5.05 -9.26
CA ASP A 19 -7.12 5.95 -10.03
C ASP A 19 -6.79 7.22 -9.24
N TRP A 20 -7.77 7.76 -8.52
CA TRP A 20 -7.59 8.92 -7.65
C TRP A 20 -6.70 8.59 -6.44
N LEU A 21 -6.84 7.41 -5.83
CA LEU A 21 -5.97 6.96 -4.74
C LEU A 21 -4.52 6.79 -5.20
N ILE A 22 -4.29 6.32 -6.44
CA ILE A 22 -2.95 6.28 -7.05
C ILE A 22 -2.40 7.69 -7.20
N ASP A 23 -3.20 8.65 -7.68
CA ASP A 23 -2.76 10.05 -7.82
C ASP A 23 -2.40 10.66 -6.45
N VAL A 24 -3.20 10.39 -5.40
CA VAL A 24 -2.91 10.81 -4.02
C VAL A 24 -1.61 10.18 -3.52
N ALA A 25 -1.42 8.88 -3.72
CA ALA A 25 -0.21 8.17 -3.34
C ALA A 25 1.05 8.75 -4.00
N ASN A 26 0.97 9.01 -5.32
CA ASN A 26 2.08 9.58 -6.10
C ASN A 26 2.41 11.01 -5.66
N ALA A 27 1.38 11.83 -5.39
CA ALA A 27 1.56 13.17 -4.86
C ALA A 27 2.17 13.19 -3.44
N ARG A 28 2.02 12.09 -2.68
CA ARG A 28 2.71 11.85 -1.39
C ARG A 28 4.06 11.12 -1.57
N GLY A 29 4.58 11.11 -2.80
CA GLY A 29 5.92 10.62 -3.11
C GLY A 29 6.03 9.11 -3.28
N ALA A 30 4.94 8.35 -3.35
CA ALA A 30 5.01 6.95 -3.81
C ALA A 30 5.41 6.89 -5.29
N GLN A 31 6.22 5.90 -5.67
CA GLN A 31 6.81 5.83 -7.02
C GLN A 31 6.82 4.42 -7.61
N VAL A 32 6.45 3.40 -6.82
CA VAL A 32 6.43 1.99 -7.27
C VAL A 32 5.43 1.74 -8.42
N VAL A 33 4.41 2.60 -8.50
CA VAL A 33 3.42 2.68 -9.58
C VAL A 33 3.19 4.15 -9.85
N SER A 34 3.19 4.55 -11.11
CA SER A 34 2.82 5.89 -11.53
C SER A 34 1.74 5.84 -12.60
N ARG A 35 0.89 6.86 -12.63
CA ARG A 35 0.01 7.16 -13.77
C ARG A 35 0.56 8.39 -14.47
N GLU A 36 0.42 8.45 -15.78
CA GLU A 36 0.60 9.70 -16.52
C GLU A 36 -0.44 10.69 -16.00
N MET A 37 -0.02 11.52 -15.05
CA MET A 37 -0.82 12.65 -14.62
C MET A 37 -0.99 13.55 -15.83
N SER A 38 -2.22 13.95 -16.15
CA SER A 38 -2.41 15.10 -17.05
C SER A 38 -1.58 16.24 -16.48
N HIS A 39 -0.56 16.64 -17.24
CA HIS A 39 0.62 17.41 -16.84
C HIS A 39 0.32 18.87 -16.46
N ASP A 40 -0.84 19.17 -15.87
CA ASP A 40 -1.12 20.52 -15.40
C ASP A 40 -0.40 20.83 -14.08
N GLY A 41 0.36 19.87 -13.51
CA GLY A 41 1.24 20.07 -12.35
C GLY A 41 0.54 20.56 -11.07
N GLY A 42 -0.78 20.69 -11.10
CA GLY A 42 -1.57 21.42 -10.11
C GLY A 42 -2.40 20.54 -9.17
N PHE A 43 -2.31 19.20 -9.28
CA PHE A 43 -3.02 18.33 -8.35
C PHE A 43 -2.47 18.51 -6.94
N LYS A 44 -3.30 19.05 -6.05
CA LYS A 44 -3.01 19.17 -4.63
C LYS A 44 -3.70 18.03 -3.91
N ALA A 45 -2.92 17.03 -3.52
CA ALA A 45 -3.44 15.95 -2.69
C ALA A 45 -3.95 16.49 -1.34
N PRO A 46 -4.95 15.83 -0.73
CA PRO A 46 -5.31 16.12 0.66
C PRO A 46 -4.08 15.90 1.55
N GLY A 47 -3.87 16.81 2.52
CA GLY A 47 -2.83 16.64 3.55
C GLY A 47 -3.23 15.60 4.61
N GLU A 48 -2.29 15.25 5.48
CA GLU A 48 -2.47 14.24 6.54
C GLU A 48 -3.67 14.52 7.47
N SER A 49 -3.96 15.80 7.76
CA SER A 49 -5.10 16.17 8.62
C SER A 49 -6.48 15.98 7.97
N VAL A 50 -6.51 15.77 6.66
CA VAL A 50 -7.75 15.62 5.88
C VAL A 50 -7.96 14.19 5.41
N PHE A 51 -6.87 13.49 5.15
CA PHE A 51 -6.86 12.09 4.76
C PHE A 51 -5.53 11.49 5.24
N SER A 52 -5.54 10.70 6.30
CA SER A 52 -4.28 10.21 6.89
C SER A 52 -3.58 9.18 5.98
N THR A 53 -2.31 8.91 6.24
CA THR A 53 -1.57 7.84 5.56
C THR A 53 -2.23 6.48 5.82
N GLU A 54 -2.75 6.27 7.02
CA GLU A 54 -3.48 5.07 7.43
C GLU A 54 -4.77 4.93 6.63
N GLU A 55 -5.56 6.00 6.51
CA GLU A 55 -6.77 5.99 5.67
C GLU A 55 -6.43 5.72 4.19
N LEU A 56 -5.35 6.29 3.66
CA LEU A 56 -4.88 6.02 2.30
C LEU A 56 -4.51 4.55 2.10
N ILE A 57 -3.73 3.95 3.00
CA ILE A 57 -3.36 2.53 2.91
C ILE A 57 -4.58 1.64 3.01
N THR A 58 -5.46 1.89 3.98
CA THR A 58 -6.72 1.13 4.11
C THR A 58 -7.57 1.27 2.86
N ALA A 59 -7.64 2.45 2.23
CA ALA A 59 -8.35 2.66 0.96
C ALA A 59 -7.74 1.89 -0.22
N LEU A 60 -6.42 1.86 -0.31
CA LEU A 60 -5.69 1.10 -1.33
C LEU A 60 -5.92 -0.41 -1.16
N CYS A 61 -6.10 -0.89 0.07
CA CYS A 61 -6.43 -2.28 0.38
C CYS A 61 -7.93 -2.62 0.24
N LEU A 62 -8.82 -1.62 0.31
CA LEU A 62 -10.26 -1.77 0.10
C LEU A 62 -10.63 -1.91 -1.38
N SER A 63 -9.81 -1.35 -2.28
CA SER A 63 -10.06 -1.28 -3.71
C SER A 63 -10.40 -2.68 -4.24
N SER A 64 -11.67 -2.85 -4.62
CA SER A 64 -12.44 -4.09 -4.56
C SER A 64 -12.13 -5.14 -5.64
N LEU A 65 -10.88 -5.23 -6.11
CA LEU A 65 -10.48 -6.26 -7.06
C LEU A 65 -9.09 -6.83 -6.75
N PRO A 66 -8.96 -8.16 -6.60
CA PRO A 66 -7.66 -8.84 -6.50
C PRO A 66 -6.77 -8.62 -7.75
N ASP A 67 -7.32 -8.08 -8.85
CA ASP A 67 -6.59 -7.80 -10.10
C ASP A 67 -5.92 -6.41 -10.13
N ARG A 68 -6.14 -5.55 -9.14
CA ARG A 68 -5.55 -4.19 -9.10
C ARG A 68 -4.24 -4.21 -8.30
N LEU A 69 -3.26 -4.96 -8.81
CA LEU A 69 -1.93 -5.13 -8.19
C LEU A 69 -1.23 -3.79 -7.89
N GLN A 70 -1.58 -2.74 -8.64
CA GLN A 70 -1.04 -1.40 -8.50
C GLN A 70 -1.31 -0.79 -7.12
N SER A 71 -2.57 -0.82 -6.66
CA SER A 71 -2.96 -0.26 -5.36
C SER A 71 -2.28 -1.01 -4.21
N LEU A 72 -2.21 -2.33 -4.31
CA LEU A 72 -1.56 -3.18 -3.32
C LEU A 72 -0.04 -2.93 -3.23
N ARG A 73 0.63 -2.66 -4.35
CA ARG A 73 2.06 -2.27 -4.36
C ARG A 73 2.29 -0.92 -3.69
N LEU A 74 1.39 0.05 -3.92
CA LEU A 74 1.47 1.36 -3.27
C LEU A 74 1.24 1.26 -1.77
N ALA A 75 0.22 0.51 -1.34
CA ALA A 75 -0.01 0.22 0.08
C ALA A 75 1.24 -0.40 0.73
N ALA A 76 1.86 -1.37 0.06
CA ALA A 76 3.08 -2.00 0.54
C ALA A 76 4.27 -1.02 0.62
N GLN A 77 4.39 -0.08 -0.31
CA GLN A 77 5.43 0.96 -0.25
C GLN A 77 5.26 1.83 0.99
N PHE A 78 4.05 2.32 1.27
CA PHE A 78 3.81 3.15 2.46
C PHE A 78 4.06 2.39 3.77
N ILE A 79 3.63 1.13 3.87
CA ILE A 79 3.90 0.31 5.06
C ILE A 79 5.41 0.11 5.22
N SER A 80 6.15 -0.15 4.15
CA SER A 80 7.60 -0.36 4.23
C SER A 80 8.39 0.91 4.56
N ARG A 81 7.79 2.11 4.45
CA ARG A 81 8.43 3.38 4.89
C ARG A 81 8.50 3.51 6.41
N GLY A 82 7.67 2.79 7.15
CA GLY A 82 7.73 2.76 8.62
C GLY A 82 7.00 3.88 9.35
N THR A 83 6.29 4.78 8.65
CA THR A 83 5.66 5.97 9.24
C THR A 83 4.16 5.78 9.47
N LEU A 84 3.78 4.82 10.33
CA LEU A 84 2.38 4.54 10.65
C LEU A 84 2.03 4.80 12.12
N ASP A 85 0.90 5.46 12.36
CA ASP A 85 0.17 5.36 13.61
C ASP A 85 -0.50 3.98 13.70
N ARG A 86 0.03 3.14 14.58
CA ARG A 86 -0.39 1.74 14.73
C ARG A 86 -1.81 1.61 15.26
N GLU A 87 -2.23 2.50 16.16
CA GLU A 87 -3.56 2.42 16.77
C GLU A 87 -4.62 2.83 15.74
N GLU A 88 -4.42 3.97 15.08
CA GLU A 88 -5.34 4.42 14.02
C GLU A 88 -5.43 3.38 12.89
N PHE A 89 -4.28 2.86 12.45
CA PHE A 89 -4.23 1.86 11.39
C PHE A 89 -4.99 0.57 11.74
N LEU A 90 -4.86 0.10 12.99
CA LEU A 90 -5.56 -1.10 13.45
C LEU A 90 -7.09 -0.87 13.50
N GLN A 91 -7.53 0.25 14.04
CA GLN A 91 -8.95 0.61 14.11
C GLN A 91 -9.56 0.70 12.70
N LEU A 92 -8.86 1.33 11.76
CA LEU A 92 -9.28 1.42 10.35
C LEU A 92 -9.33 0.04 9.70
N THR A 93 -8.31 -0.79 9.91
CA THR A 93 -8.23 -2.15 9.36
C THR A 93 -9.39 -3.03 9.79
N ILE A 94 -9.76 -2.97 11.08
CA ILE A 94 -10.91 -3.71 11.62
C ILE A 94 -12.21 -3.16 11.02
N ARG A 95 -12.39 -1.84 11.08
CA ARG A 95 -13.62 -1.16 10.61
C ARG A 95 -13.92 -1.43 9.15
N GLU A 96 -12.88 -1.38 8.31
CA GLU A 96 -12.99 -1.51 6.86
C GLU A 96 -12.72 -2.95 6.37
N ARG A 97 -12.48 -3.89 7.28
CA ARG A 97 -12.30 -5.34 7.01
C ARG A 97 -11.18 -5.66 6.01
N THR A 98 -10.09 -4.88 6.03
CA THR A 98 -8.93 -5.07 5.14
C THR A 98 -7.90 -6.07 5.69
N GLY A 99 -8.14 -6.64 6.87
CA GLY A 99 -7.18 -7.50 7.58
C GLY A 99 -6.67 -8.68 6.74
N GLN A 100 -7.54 -9.37 5.99
CA GLN A 100 -7.12 -10.49 5.14
C GLN A 100 -6.16 -10.04 4.02
N VAL A 101 -6.41 -8.86 3.43
CA VAL A 101 -5.54 -8.30 2.38
C VAL A 101 -4.18 -7.93 2.94
N LEU A 102 -4.20 -7.24 4.08
CA LEU A 102 -2.98 -6.83 4.79
C LEU A 102 -2.17 -8.04 5.27
N HIS A 103 -2.82 -9.11 5.72
CA HIS A 103 -2.15 -10.33 6.12
C HIS A 103 -1.40 -10.97 4.93
N GLY A 104 -2.06 -11.12 3.77
CA GLY A 104 -1.42 -11.66 2.57
C GLY A 104 -0.28 -10.78 2.05
N LEU A 105 -0.39 -9.45 2.16
CA LEU A 105 0.72 -8.54 1.86
C LEU A 105 1.89 -8.73 2.83
N ALA A 106 1.59 -8.87 4.12
CA ALA A 106 2.62 -9.06 5.14
C ALA A 106 3.35 -10.40 4.96
N GLU A 107 2.65 -11.50 4.65
CA GLU A 107 3.28 -12.78 4.30
C GLU A 107 4.26 -12.63 3.11
N SER A 108 3.82 -11.94 2.05
CA SER A 108 4.67 -11.69 0.89
C SER A 108 5.86 -10.78 1.20
N ALA A 109 5.67 -9.74 2.02
CA ALA A 109 6.74 -8.82 2.40
C ALA A 109 7.77 -9.48 3.33
N LEU A 110 7.32 -10.30 4.29
CA LEU A 110 8.20 -11.01 5.22
C LEU A 110 9.02 -12.12 4.55
N ARG A 111 8.62 -12.63 3.39
CA ARG A 111 9.49 -13.49 2.56
C ARG A 111 10.72 -12.75 2.03
N VAL A 112 10.60 -11.44 1.82
CA VAL A 112 11.67 -10.58 1.30
C VAL A 112 12.53 -10.05 2.43
N ASN A 113 11.89 -9.51 3.48
CA ASN A 113 12.57 -9.03 4.68
C ASN A 113 11.89 -9.59 5.94
N PRO A 114 12.33 -10.76 6.45
CA PRO A 114 11.74 -11.40 7.61
C PRO A 114 11.83 -10.60 8.91
N GLN A 115 12.76 -9.64 8.98
CA GLN A 115 13.03 -8.84 10.19
C GLN A 115 12.36 -7.46 10.15
N HIS A 116 11.53 -7.17 9.14
CA HIS A 116 10.90 -5.86 9.02
C HIS A 116 9.83 -5.67 10.10
N GLU A 117 10.16 -4.87 11.13
CA GLU A 117 9.36 -4.71 12.35
C GLU A 117 7.88 -4.39 12.09
N LEU A 118 7.61 -3.44 11.19
CA LEU A 118 6.24 -3.03 10.92
C LEU A 118 5.44 -4.11 10.18
N TRP A 119 6.07 -4.88 9.28
CA TRP A 119 5.39 -5.99 8.60
C TRP A 119 5.15 -7.17 9.53
N LEU A 120 6.06 -7.44 10.47
CA LEU A 120 5.85 -8.41 11.54
C LEU A 120 4.65 -8.02 12.39
N TRP A 121 4.57 -6.74 12.79
CA TRP A 121 3.44 -6.23 13.55
C TRP A 121 2.12 -6.34 12.74
N VAL A 122 2.10 -5.91 11.47
CA VAL A 122 0.92 -6.07 10.60
C VAL A 122 0.50 -7.54 10.53
N HIS A 123 1.44 -8.45 10.25
CA HIS A 123 1.16 -9.88 10.17
C HIS A 123 0.52 -10.43 11.46
N GLN A 124 1.01 -9.99 12.63
CA GLN A 124 0.49 -10.41 13.93
C GLN A 124 -0.93 -9.89 14.19
N VAL A 125 -1.19 -8.60 13.94
CA VAL A 125 -2.48 -7.98 14.27
C VAL A 125 -3.57 -8.28 13.25
N THR A 126 -3.20 -8.62 12.01
CA THR A 126 -4.15 -9.02 10.96
C THR A 126 -4.26 -10.53 10.77
N GLY A 127 -3.50 -11.31 11.55
CA GLY A 127 -3.55 -12.76 11.58
C GLY A 127 -4.97 -13.25 11.80
N ILE A 128 -5.53 -13.89 10.78
CA ILE A 128 -6.85 -14.52 10.87
C ILE A 128 -6.70 -15.69 11.83
N GLY A 129 -7.69 -15.92 12.70
CA GLY A 129 -7.71 -17.03 13.65
C GLY A 129 -7.36 -18.39 13.02
N PRO A 130 -7.06 -19.41 13.85
CA PRO A 130 -6.37 -20.63 13.42
C PRO A 130 -7.04 -21.32 12.22
N GLY A 131 -6.28 -21.55 11.15
CA GLY A 131 -6.63 -22.51 10.09
C GLY A 131 -7.00 -21.98 8.70
N LYS A 132 -6.86 -20.67 8.39
CA LYS A 132 -7.09 -20.16 7.04
C LYS A 132 -5.83 -19.57 6.41
N THR A 133 -5.10 -20.41 5.67
CA THR A 133 -4.09 -19.97 4.71
C THR A 133 -4.80 -19.20 3.60
N THR A 134 -4.56 -17.89 3.51
CA THR A 134 -5.07 -17.10 2.38
C THR A 134 -4.07 -17.27 1.23
N PRO A 135 -4.51 -17.64 0.01
CA PRO A 135 -3.59 -17.68 -1.13
C PRO A 135 -2.94 -16.29 -1.32
N PRO A 136 -1.65 -16.23 -1.70
CA PRO A 136 -0.94 -14.97 -1.79
C PRO A 136 -1.59 -14.06 -2.83
N LEU A 137 -2.06 -12.89 -2.37
CA LEU A 137 -2.72 -11.89 -3.22
C LEU A 137 -1.78 -11.33 -4.29
N LEU A 138 -0.48 -11.31 -4.00
CA LEU A 138 0.59 -10.94 -4.91
C LEU A 138 1.73 -11.93 -4.78
N HIS A 139 2.32 -12.32 -5.92
CA HIS A 139 3.64 -12.93 -5.88
C HIS A 139 4.64 -11.94 -5.26
N TRP A 140 5.44 -12.40 -4.30
CA TRP A 140 6.33 -11.56 -3.47
C TRP A 140 7.27 -10.66 -4.30
N SER A 141 7.70 -11.11 -5.48
CA SER A 141 8.56 -10.32 -6.38
C SER A 141 7.90 -9.04 -6.91
N ARG A 142 6.58 -8.87 -6.74
CA ARG A 142 5.87 -7.62 -7.06
C ARG A 142 6.01 -6.56 -5.96
N LEU A 143 6.42 -6.95 -4.75
CA LEU A 143 6.63 -6.07 -3.60
C LEU A 143 8.11 -5.75 -3.36
N ALA A 144 8.99 -6.18 -4.26
CA ALA A 144 10.42 -6.04 -4.09
C ALA A 144 11.13 -5.65 -5.38
N PHE A 145 12.27 -5.02 -5.23
CA PHE A 145 13.23 -4.79 -6.30
C PHE A 145 14.46 -5.68 -6.08
N PRO A 146 15.06 -6.25 -7.13
CA PRO A 146 16.34 -6.92 -6.98
C PRO A 146 17.39 -5.88 -6.59
N GLU A 147 18.21 -6.20 -5.59
CA GLU A 147 19.37 -5.38 -5.25
C GLU A 147 20.52 -5.75 -6.19
N PRO A 148 21.01 -4.81 -7.01
CA PRO A 148 22.18 -5.05 -7.81
C PRO A 148 23.41 -5.28 -6.93
N ASP A 149 24.28 -6.20 -7.32
CA ASP A 149 25.63 -6.28 -6.77
C ASP A 149 26.51 -5.12 -7.26
N HIS A 150 27.77 -5.11 -6.85
CA HIS A 150 28.80 -4.17 -7.30
C HIS A 150 29.03 -4.16 -8.82
N ARG A 151 28.41 -5.08 -9.57
CA ARG A 151 28.50 -5.20 -11.04
C ARG A 151 27.20 -4.80 -11.73
N HIS A 152 26.23 -4.26 -10.98
CA HIS A 152 24.88 -3.95 -11.46
C HIS A 152 24.08 -5.17 -11.95
N ILE A 153 24.44 -6.37 -11.51
CA ILE A 153 23.72 -7.62 -11.82
C ILE A 153 22.85 -7.97 -10.62
N ALA A 154 21.63 -8.49 -10.85
CA ALA A 154 20.75 -8.93 -9.78
C ALA A 154 21.44 -9.99 -8.91
N SER A 155 21.79 -9.62 -7.68
CA SER A 155 22.67 -10.39 -6.79
C SER A 155 21.99 -11.58 -6.09
N GLY A 156 20.73 -11.85 -6.44
CA GLY A 156 19.85 -12.73 -5.69
C GLY A 156 19.30 -12.11 -4.39
N ARG A 157 19.76 -10.91 -4.00
CA ARG A 157 19.19 -10.14 -2.89
C ARG A 157 18.03 -9.27 -3.37
N TRP A 158 17.06 -9.06 -2.49
CA TRP A 158 15.83 -8.35 -2.79
C TRP A 158 15.52 -7.37 -1.66
N LYS A 159 15.06 -6.18 -2.03
CA LYS A 159 14.63 -5.14 -1.10
C LYS A 159 13.17 -4.82 -1.30
N LEU A 160 12.44 -4.60 -0.20
CA LEU A 160 11.05 -4.14 -0.26
C LEU A 160 10.94 -2.77 -0.93
N VAL A 161 9.81 -2.56 -1.63
CA VAL A 161 9.41 -1.25 -2.11
C VAL A 161 9.32 -0.30 -0.92
N SER A 162 10.05 0.82 -0.92
CA SER A 162 10.05 1.85 0.14
C SER A 162 10.02 3.23 -0.48
#